data_AF-A0A645E3M2-F1
#
_entry.id   AF-A0A645E3M2-F1
#
_cell.length_a   1.000
_cell.length_b   1.000
_cell.length_c   1.000
_cell.angle_alpha   90.00
_cell.angle_beta   90.00
_cell.angle_gamma   90.00
#
_symmetry.space_group_name_H-M   'P 1'
#
loop_
_entity.id
_entity.type
_entity.pdbx_description
1 polymer ?
#
loop_
_entity_poly.entity_id
_entity_poly.type
_entity_poly.pdbx_seq_one_letter_code
_entity_poly.pdbx_strand_id
1 'polypeptide(L)'
;MTEQNKKPDFVFPSAAAYYNPGFSDLNLHMLASKTCCKDRWRQVINEADRIRQKHLFTLQEGVSSNQLAEMYASGITLVVPQPNMHSFPVEYRDKIMNLTGFVDYIKNSQKKFV
;
A
#
# COMPACT_ATOMS: atom_id res chain seq x y z
N MET A 1 5.22 -24.38 -12.19
CA MET A 1 5.30 -24.06 -10.74
C MET A 1 6.03 -22.74 -10.62
N THR A 2 5.29 -21.67 -10.38
CA THR A 2 5.80 -20.29 -10.34
C THR A 2 6.30 -19.95 -8.94
N GLU A 3 7.35 -19.15 -8.88
CA GLU A 3 8.05 -18.70 -7.67
C GLU A 3 7.07 -18.18 -6.59
N GLN A 4 7.34 -18.58 -5.36
CA GLN A 4 6.41 -18.70 -4.25
C GLN A 4 5.84 -17.36 -3.72
N ASN A 5 4.50 -17.26 -3.62
CA ASN A 5 3.72 -16.49 -2.64
C ASN A 5 3.95 -14.97 -2.45
N LYS A 6 4.75 -14.27 -3.27
CA LYS A 6 4.97 -12.81 -3.18
C LYS A 6 3.92 -11.97 -3.96
N LYS A 7 2.69 -12.47 -4.07
CA LYS A 7 1.64 -11.75 -4.81
C LYS A 7 0.98 -10.74 -3.85
N PRO A 8 0.96 -9.44 -4.20
CA PRO A 8 0.17 -8.48 -3.46
C PRO A 8 -1.32 -8.82 -3.57
N ASP A 9 -2.10 -8.49 -2.54
CA ASP A 9 -3.55 -8.75 -2.52
C ASP A 9 -4.26 -8.08 -3.70
N PHE A 10 -3.90 -6.82 -3.98
CA PHE A 10 -4.44 -6.05 -5.10
C PHE A 10 -3.33 -5.36 -5.89
N VAL A 11 -3.48 -5.37 -7.23
CA VAL A 11 -2.61 -4.67 -8.18
C VAL A 11 -3.45 -3.86 -9.14
N PHE A 12 -3.00 -2.65 -9.43
CA PHE A 12 -3.65 -1.70 -10.32
C PHE A 12 -2.71 -1.30 -11.46
N PRO A 13 -3.23 -1.10 -12.68
CA PRO A 13 -4.63 -1.25 -13.05
C PRO A 13 -5.08 -2.72 -13.18
N SER A 14 -4.15 -3.63 -13.45
CA SER A 14 -4.43 -5.06 -13.58
C SER A 14 -3.18 -5.90 -13.43
N ALA A 15 -3.38 -7.20 -13.21
CA ALA A 15 -2.28 -8.18 -13.24
C ALA A 15 -1.59 -8.22 -14.62
N ALA A 16 -2.35 -8.08 -15.71
CA ALA A 16 -1.78 -8.05 -17.07
C ALA A 16 -0.81 -6.87 -17.26
N ALA A 17 -1.17 -5.68 -16.78
CA ALA A 17 -0.27 -4.53 -16.79
C ALA A 17 0.99 -4.77 -15.94
N TYR A 18 0.84 -5.38 -14.77
CA TYR A 18 1.97 -5.73 -13.90
C TYR A 18 2.92 -6.78 -14.48
N TYR A 19 2.44 -7.72 -15.29
CA TYR A 19 3.30 -8.70 -15.95
C TYR A 19 3.83 -8.22 -17.31
N ASN A 20 3.34 -7.08 -17.84
CA ASN A 20 3.82 -6.49 -19.08
C ASN A 20 5.07 -5.62 -18.83
N PRO A 21 6.28 -6.01 -19.27
CA PRO A 21 7.49 -5.21 -19.07
C PRO A 21 7.46 -3.86 -19.78
N GLY A 22 6.64 -3.71 -20.83
CA GLY A 22 6.45 -2.44 -21.54
C GLY A 22 5.50 -1.46 -20.84
N PHE A 23 4.76 -1.89 -19.82
CA PHE A 23 3.94 -1.00 -19.02
C PHE A 23 4.83 -0.27 -17.99
N SER A 24 4.66 1.04 -17.84
CA SER A 24 5.52 1.83 -16.95
C SER A 24 5.28 1.52 -15.47
N ASP A 25 6.34 1.24 -14.73
CA ASP A 25 6.32 1.00 -13.28
C ASP A 25 5.72 2.18 -12.48
N LEU A 26 5.85 3.41 -12.99
CA LEU A 26 5.32 4.61 -12.36
C LEU A 26 3.79 4.64 -12.30
N ASN A 27 3.13 3.83 -13.14
CA ASN A 27 1.68 3.73 -13.21
C ASN A 27 1.14 2.46 -12.53
N LEU A 28 2.03 1.64 -11.95
CA LEU A 28 1.65 0.46 -11.19
C LEU A 28 1.48 0.82 -9.72
N HIS A 29 0.38 0.34 -9.13
CA HIS A 29 0.12 0.48 -7.70
C HIS A 29 -0.30 -0.85 -7.11
N MET A 30 -0.04 -1.02 -5.82
CA MET A 30 -0.54 -2.17 -5.06
C MET A 30 -1.21 -1.71 -3.78
N LEU A 31 -2.12 -2.55 -3.30
CA LEU A 31 -2.66 -2.48 -1.96
C LEU A 31 -2.51 -3.86 -1.33
N ALA A 32 -1.67 -3.96 -0.29
CA ALA A 32 -1.69 -5.11 0.62
C ALA A 32 -2.74 -4.87 1.72
N SER A 33 -3.27 -5.92 2.29
CA SER A 33 -4.27 -5.89 3.35
C SER A 33 -3.83 -6.76 4.51
N LYS A 34 -3.80 -6.20 5.73
CA LYS A 34 -3.48 -6.96 6.95
C LYS A 34 -4.41 -6.50 8.05
N THR A 35 -5.03 -7.45 8.75
CA THR A 35 -5.85 -7.14 9.93
C THR A 35 -5.02 -6.58 11.10
N CYS A 36 -3.74 -6.93 11.18
CA CYS A 36 -2.80 -6.45 12.19
C CYS A 36 -1.39 -6.33 11.58
N CYS A 37 -0.75 -5.18 11.79
CA CYS A 37 0.51 -4.79 11.18
C CYS A 37 1.75 -5.27 11.93
N LYS A 38 1.75 -5.29 13.28
CA LYS A 38 2.87 -5.70 14.19
C LYS A 38 4.23 -5.89 13.49
N ASP A 39 4.76 -7.10 13.38
CA ASP A 39 6.00 -7.36 12.63
C ASP A 39 5.75 -7.88 11.21
N ARG A 40 4.48 -8.18 10.89
CA ARG A 40 4.09 -8.81 9.63
C ARG A 40 4.04 -7.85 8.44
N TRP A 41 4.04 -6.54 8.67
CA TRP A 41 4.09 -5.56 7.59
C TRP A 41 5.36 -5.66 6.75
N ARG A 42 6.48 -6.15 7.33
CA ARG A 42 7.75 -6.30 6.62
C ARG A 42 7.67 -7.27 5.43
N GLN A 43 6.72 -8.22 5.47
CA GLN A 43 6.48 -9.14 4.36
C GLN A 43 6.06 -8.40 3.08
N VAL A 44 5.33 -7.28 3.24
CA VAL A 44 4.83 -6.46 2.14
C VAL A 44 5.97 -5.77 1.38
N ILE A 45 7.11 -5.50 2.03
CA ILE A 45 8.27 -4.85 1.40
C ILE A 45 8.73 -5.64 0.16
N ASN A 46 8.69 -6.98 0.27
CA ASN A 46 9.16 -7.92 -0.74
C ASN A 46 8.05 -8.39 -1.70
N GLU A 47 6.83 -7.86 -1.58
CA GLU A 47 5.76 -8.13 -2.53
C GLU A 47 5.88 -7.17 -3.72
N ALA A 48 5.47 -7.60 -4.92
CA ALA A 48 5.38 -6.74 -6.10
C ALA A 48 6.64 -5.90 -6.41
N ASP A 49 7.77 -6.55 -6.75
CA ASP A 49 9.09 -5.92 -6.91
C ASP A 49 9.13 -4.69 -7.83
N ARG A 50 8.25 -4.62 -8.84
CA ARG A 50 8.14 -3.47 -9.76
C ARG A 50 7.59 -2.20 -9.08
N ILE A 51 6.91 -2.34 -7.94
CA ILE A 51 6.20 -1.26 -7.27
C ILE A 51 7.01 -0.80 -6.05
N ARG A 52 7.65 0.36 -6.20
CA ARG A 52 8.48 0.95 -5.12
C ARG A 52 7.66 1.49 -3.96
N GLN A 53 6.60 2.24 -4.26
CA GLN A 53 5.69 2.81 -3.26
C GLN A 53 4.50 1.89 -3.05
N LYS A 54 4.38 1.33 -1.85
CA LYS A 54 3.39 0.30 -1.53
C LYS A 54 2.36 0.86 -0.57
N HIS A 55 1.11 0.49 -0.77
CA HIS A 55 0.03 0.84 0.16
C HIS A 55 -0.32 -0.39 1.00
N LEU A 56 -0.51 -0.17 2.30
CA LEU A 56 -0.91 -1.21 3.24
C LEU A 56 -2.19 -0.78 3.95
N PHE A 57 -3.28 -1.49 3.66
CA PHE A 57 -4.54 -1.34 4.36
C PHE A 57 -4.55 -2.11 5.69
N THR A 58 -5.05 -1.46 6.75
CA THR A 58 -5.24 -2.10 8.05
C THR A 58 -6.45 -1.57 8.80
N LEU A 59 -7.08 -2.45 9.58
CA LEU A 59 -8.11 -2.10 10.57
C LEU A 59 -7.53 -1.91 11.98
N GLN A 60 -6.21 -2.10 12.15
CA GLN A 60 -5.55 -1.95 13.44
C GLN A 60 -5.67 -0.52 13.95
N GLU A 61 -6.08 -0.38 15.20
CA GLU A 61 -6.07 0.90 15.91
C GLU A 61 -4.64 1.20 16.38
N GLY A 62 -3.97 2.10 15.65
CA GLY A 62 -2.71 2.67 16.07
C GLY A 62 -1.49 1.81 15.76
N VAL A 63 -0.41 2.49 15.44
CA VAL A 63 0.94 1.95 15.24
C VAL A 63 1.90 2.97 15.86
N SER A 64 2.97 2.51 16.50
CA SER A 64 3.92 3.42 17.16
C SER A 64 4.62 4.33 16.15
N SER A 65 5.01 5.53 16.57
CA SER A 65 5.74 6.49 15.72
C SER A 65 7.02 5.90 15.13
N ASN A 66 7.73 5.06 15.90
CA ASN A 66 8.95 4.37 15.42
C ASN A 66 8.61 3.37 14.30
N GLN A 67 7.59 2.54 14.51
CA GLN A 67 7.18 1.58 13.48
C GLN A 67 6.64 2.28 12.23
N LEU A 68 5.89 3.37 12.39
CA LEU A 68 5.47 4.21 11.27
C LEU A 68 6.67 4.77 10.51
N ALA A 69 7.67 5.30 11.21
CA ALA A 69 8.90 5.81 10.58
C ALA A 69 9.59 4.73 9.72
N GLU A 70 9.71 3.52 10.25
CA GLU A 70 10.28 2.38 9.52
C GLU A 70 9.46 1.99 8.28
N MET A 71 8.13 2.02 8.39
CA MET A 71 7.22 1.74 7.27
C MET A 71 7.40 2.77 6.17
N TYR A 72 7.36 4.06 6.48
CA TYR A 72 7.56 5.14 5.50
C TYR A 72 8.96 5.09 4.88
N ALA A 73 10.01 4.84 5.69
CA ALA A 73 11.37 4.68 5.19
C ALA A 73 11.52 3.48 4.24
N SER A 74 10.67 2.46 4.40
CA SER A 74 10.61 1.28 3.54
C SER A 74 9.69 1.46 2.32
N GLY A 75 9.15 2.66 2.09
CA GLY A 75 8.24 2.96 0.99
C GLY A 75 6.81 2.44 1.19
N ILE A 76 6.40 2.18 2.45
CA ILE A 76 5.04 1.78 2.79
C ILE A 76 4.25 2.97 3.29
N THR A 77 3.11 3.22 2.65
CA THR A 77 2.10 4.19 3.08
C THR A 77 0.90 3.45 3.65
N LEU A 78 0.47 3.82 4.85
CA LEU A 78 -0.72 3.23 5.46
C LEU A 78 -1.99 3.78 4.82
N VAL A 79 -2.94 2.86 4.61
CA VAL A 79 -4.32 3.17 4.27
C VAL A 79 -5.19 2.68 5.43
N VAL A 80 -5.96 3.58 6.04
CA VAL A 80 -6.80 3.22 7.20
C VAL A 80 -8.24 3.71 7.01
N PRO A 81 -9.24 3.07 7.62
CA PRO A 81 -10.58 3.64 7.70
C PRO A 81 -10.55 4.99 8.42
N GLN A 82 -11.37 5.95 7.97
CA GLN A 82 -11.48 7.27 8.59
C GLN A 82 -11.71 7.22 10.12
N PRO A 83 -12.59 6.35 10.66
CA PRO A 83 -12.80 6.27 12.11
C PRO A 83 -11.54 5.90 12.91
N ASN A 84 -10.65 5.10 12.31
CA ASN A 84 -9.44 4.61 12.94
C ASN A 84 -8.28 5.61 12.87
N MET A 85 -8.36 6.70 12.10
CA MET A 85 -7.26 7.68 11.99
C MET A 85 -6.88 8.30 13.35
N HIS A 86 -7.84 8.47 14.26
CA HIS A 86 -7.62 9.08 15.56
C HIS A 86 -6.71 8.26 16.49
N SER A 87 -6.61 6.93 16.29
CA SER A 87 -5.73 6.09 17.09
C SER A 87 -4.24 6.18 16.71
N PHE A 88 -3.91 6.92 15.65
CA PHE A 88 -2.52 7.11 15.20
C PHE A 88 -1.92 8.40 15.77
N PRO A 89 -0.58 8.46 15.92
CA PRO A 89 0.14 9.65 16.38
C PRO A 89 -0.14 10.85 15.48
N VAL A 90 -0.38 12.02 16.09
CA VAL A 90 -0.84 13.25 15.41
C VAL A 90 0.12 13.65 14.29
N GLU A 91 1.43 13.52 14.52
CA GLU A 91 2.50 13.87 13.59
C GLU A 91 2.56 12.99 12.33
N TYR A 92 1.82 11.87 12.31
CA TYR A 92 1.71 10.96 11.17
C TYR A 92 0.33 10.97 10.51
N ARG A 93 -0.71 11.55 11.11
CA ARG A 93 -2.07 11.51 10.57
C ARG A 93 -2.17 12.09 9.16
N ASP A 94 -1.42 13.16 8.88
CA ASP A 94 -1.37 13.80 7.55
C ASP A 94 -0.62 12.95 6.49
N LYS A 95 0.20 11.99 6.93
CA LYS A 95 0.93 11.07 6.06
C LYS A 95 0.16 9.78 5.78
N ILE A 96 -0.86 9.49 6.60
CA ILE A 96 -1.70 8.31 6.46
C ILE A 96 -2.84 8.64 5.51
N MET A 97 -3.11 7.75 4.57
CA MET A 97 -4.21 7.88 3.63
C MET A 97 -5.48 7.22 4.18
N ASN A 98 -6.65 7.79 3.93
CA ASN A 98 -7.90 7.09 4.20
C ASN A 98 -8.33 6.24 2.98
N LEU A 99 -9.24 5.28 3.17
CA LEU A 99 -9.65 4.38 2.08
C LEU A 99 -10.24 5.13 0.87
N THR A 100 -11.06 6.16 1.10
CA THR A 100 -11.65 6.96 0.01
C THR A 100 -10.56 7.69 -0.78
N GLY A 101 -9.61 8.30 -0.10
CA GLY A 101 -8.46 8.98 -0.70
C GLY A 101 -7.58 8.02 -1.50
N PHE A 102 -7.42 6.77 -1.04
CA PHE A 102 -6.74 5.74 -1.83
C PHE A 102 -7.49 5.40 -3.11
N VAL A 103 -8.81 5.20 -3.03
CA VAL A 103 -9.62 4.93 -4.23
C VAL A 103 -9.54 6.08 -5.24
N ASP A 104 -9.62 7.33 -4.78
CA ASP A 104 -9.51 8.51 -5.65
C ASP A 104 -8.11 8.68 -6.21
N TYR A 105 -7.06 8.39 -5.43
CA TYR A 105 -5.68 8.34 -5.87
C TYR A 105 -5.50 7.35 -7.03
N ILE A 106 -6.00 6.11 -6.89
CA ILE A 106 -5.95 5.10 -7.93
C ILE A 106 -6.77 5.53 -9.16
N LYS A 107 -8.00 6.02 -8.98
CA LYS A 107 -8.81 6.50 -10.11
C LYS A 107 -8.07 7.57 -10.90
N ASN A 108 -7.49 8.56 -10.23
CA ASN A 108 -6.75 9.64 -10.86
C ASN A 108 -5.49 9.16 -11.57
N SER A 109 -4.73 8.23 -10.97
CA SER A 109 -3.53 7.69 -11.61
C SER A 109 -3.85 6.84 -12.84
N GLN A 110 -5.00 6.17 -12.85
CA GLN A 110 -5.39 5.28 -13.93
C GLN A 110 -6.21 5.94 -15.05
N LYS A 111 -6.59 7.22 -14.93
CA LYS A 111 -7.41 7.95 -15.93
C LYS A 111 -6.91 7.87 -17.38
N LYS A 112 -5.62 7.62 -17.60
CA LYS A 112 -5.01 7.56 -18.94
C LYS A 112 -5.10 6.18 -19.60
N PHE A 113 -5.54 5.16 -18.86
CA PHE A 113 -5.58 3.76 -19.30
C PHE A 113 -7.02 3.20 -19.37
N VAL A 114 -8.02 4.06 -19.12
CA VAL A 114 -9.45 3.76 -19.22
C VAL A 114 -10.01 4.44 -20.45
#